data_AF-A0A377JTJ2-F1
#
_entry.id   AF-A0A377JTJ2-F1
#
_cell.length_a   1.000
_cell.length_b   1.000
_cell.length_c   1.000
_cell.angle_alpha   90.00
_cell.angle_beta   90.00
_cell.angle_gamma   90.00
#
_symmetry.space_group_name_H-M   'P 1'
#
loop_
_entity.id
_entity.type
_entity.pdbx_description
1 polymer ?
#
loop_
_entity_poly.entity_id
_entity_poly.type
_entity_poly.pdbx_seq_one_letter_code
_entity_poly.pdbx_strand_id
1 'polypeptide(L)'
;MWIFLGAIVVVAVLGAFPELRPQFEVKGAMKPMGMVDVIQVFMLLAGSALLIFTNVDAGKIGKNEIFRSGMIALVAVFGISWMADTMFAVHTPMMKEALGDIVKAQPWTYAIMLLLISKFVNSQAAAIAAFVPLALGIGVEPGIIVAFAAACYGYYILPTYPSDLATIQFDRSGTTHIGRFVINHSFILPGLIGVFSSCVAGYALAKIAGYI
;
A
#
# COMPACT_ATOMS: atom_id res chain seq x y z
N MET A 1 20.04 18.62 4.86
CA MET A 1 19.96 17.23 5.37
C MET A 1 19.34 17.17 6.76
N TRP A 2 19.85 17.90 7.76
CA TRP A 2 19.32 17.86 9.13
C TRP A 2 17.85 18.28 9.28
N ILE A 3 17.39 19.29 8.51
CA ILE A 3 15.97 19.69 8.48
C ILE A 3 15.06 18.52 8.08
N PHE A 4 15.46 17.78 7.04
CA PHE A 4 14.71 16.61 6.57
C PHE A 4 14.69 15.48 7.60
N LEU A 5 15.86 15.12 8.15
CA LEU A 5 15.94 14.07 9.17
C LEU A 5 15.15 14.44 10.44
N GLY A 6 15.21 15.69 10.88
CA GLY A 6 14.42 16.19 12.00
C GLY A 6 12.91 16.07 11.74
N ALA A 7 12.45 16.44 10.54
CA ALA A 7 11.05 16.29 10.16
C ALA A 7 10.61 14.82 10.16
N ILE A 8 11.45 13.89 9.68
CA ILE A 8 11.18 12.45 9.72
C ILE A 8 11.04 11.94 11.16
N VAL A 9 11.93 12.37 12.07
CA VAL A 9 11.83 12.00 13.49
C VAL A 9 10.52 12.51 14.10
N VAL A 10 10.15 13.77 13.84
CA VAL A 10 8.89 14.35 14.32
C VAL A 10 7.69 13.57 13.79
N VAL A 11 7.65 13.28 12.48
CA VAL A 11 6.58 12.49 11.87
C VAL A 11 6.51 11.09 12.45
N ALA A 12 7.65 10.43 12.68
CA ALA A 12 7.68 9.10 13.29
C ALA A 12 7.11 9.13 14.73
N VAL A 13 7.45 10.15 15.52
CA VAL A 13 6.91 10.34 16.87
C VAL A 13 5.40 10.60 16.82
N LEU A 14 4.91 11.46 15.93
CA LEU A 14 3.47 11.72 15.77
C LEU A 14 2.68 10.49 15.25
N GLY A 15 3.35 9.62 14.48
CA GLY A 15 2.80 8.34 14.05
C GLY A 15 2.70 7.34 15.20
N ALA A 16 3.74 7.26 16.03
CA ALA A 16 3.80 6.36 17.19
C ALA A 16 2.85 6.77 18.32
N PHE A 17 2.63 8.08 18.52
CA PHE A 17 1.79 8.63 19.59
C PHE A 17 0.64 9.46 19.01
N PRO A 18 -0.52 8.84 18.73
CA PRO A 18 -1.69 9.52 18.17
C PRO A 18 -2.16 10.75 18.95
N GLU A 19 -1.92 10.78 20.25
CA GLU A 19 -2.34 11.83 21.17
C GLU A 19 -1.60 13.16 20.93
N LEU A 20 -0.40 13.08 20.34
CA LEU A 20 0.40 14.26 19.99
C LEU A 20 -0.06 14.92 18.69
N ARG A 21 -0.93 14.26 17.91
CA ARG A 21 -1.47 14.83 16.68
C ARG A 21 -2.54 15.88 17.02
N PRO A 22 -2.62 16.98 16.25
CA PRO A 22 -3.68 17.96 16.43
C PRO A 22 -5.06 17.30 16.42
N GLN A 23 -5.89 17.63 17.41
CA GLN A 23 -7.23 17.06 17.53
C GLN A 23 -8.27 18.08 17.07
N PHE A 24 -9.24 17.62 16.29
CA PHE A 24 -10.34 18.42 15.79
C PHE A 24 -11.66 17.79 16.18
N GLU A 25 -12.65 18.62 16.45
CA GLU A 25 -14.00 18.15 16.73
C GLU A 25 -14.66 17.68 15.42
N VAL A 26 -15.00 16.39 15.36
CA VAL A 26 -15.71 15.80 14.23
C VAL A 26 -16.94 15.08 14.76
N LYS A 27 -18.13 15.62 14.47
CA LYS A 27 -19.43 15.09 14.91
C LYS A 27 -19.51 14.88 16.44
N GLY A 28 -19.06 15.85 17.22
CA GLY A 28 -19.13 15.83 18.69
C GLY A 28 -18.09 14.95 19.39
N ALA A 29 -17.11 14.40 18.65
CA ALA A 29 -15.98 13.68 19.21
C ALA A 29 -14.67 14.31 18.74
N MET A 30 -13.73 14.49 19.68
CA MET A 30 -12.37 14.91 19.35
C MET A 30 -11.65 13.76 18.65
N LYS A 31 -11.21 13.98 17.41
CA LYS A 31 -10.44 13.00 16.63
C LYS A 31 -9.08 13.58 16.26
N PRO A 32 -8.00 12.81 16.40
CA PRO A 32 -6.70 13.23 15.93
C PRO A 32 -6.71 13.34 14.40
N MET A 33 -5.94 14.29 13.88
CA MET A 33 -5.69 14.45 12.45
C MET A 33 -5.18 13.13 11.84
N GLY A 34 -5.62 12.86 10.61
CA GLY A 34 -5.20 11.69 9.85
C GLY A 34 -3.69 11.68 9.66
N MET A 35 -3.07 10.50 9.74
CA MET A 35 -1.61 10.40 9.60
C MET A 35 -1.12 10.89 8.22
N VAL A 36 -1.93 10.68 7.17
CA VAL A 36 -1.64 11.17 5.83
C VAL A 36 -1.50 12.70 5.82
N ASP A 37 -2.45 13.41 6.43
CA ASP A 37 -2.45 14.87 6.48
C ASP A 37 -1.28 15.38 7.32
N VAL A 38 -0.98 14.72 8.45
CA VAL A 38 0.17 15.06 9.30
C VAL A 38 1.48 14.93 8.51
N ILE A 39 1.67 13.84 7.76
CA ILE A 39 2.85 13.66 6.91
C ILE A 39 2.94 14.79 5.87
N GLN A 40 1.84 15.10 5.19
CA GLN A 40 1.82 16.15 4.17
C GLN A 40 2.20 17.52 4.74
N VAL A 41 1.61 17.91 5.87
CA VAL A 41 1.92 19.19 6.55
C VAL A 41 3.39 19.28 6.91
N PHE A 42 3.95 18.25 7.55
CA PHE A 42 5.35 18.28 8.00
C PHE A 42 6.35 18.15 6.83
N MET A 43 6.04 17.39 5.78
CA MET A 43 6.89 17.30 4.59
C MET A 43 6.90 18.62 3.82
N LEU A 44 5.75 19.29 3.67
CA LEU A 44 5.68 20.62 3.08
C LEU A 44 6.43 21.66 3.93
N LEU A 45 6.24 21.63 5.25
CA LEU A 45 6.97 22.51 6.18
C LEU A 45 8.48 22.30 6.09
N ALA A 46 8.94 21.05 6.05
CA ALA A 46 10.35 20.72 5.88
C ALA A 46 10.88 21.22 4.53
N GLY A 47 10.10 21.08 3.46
CA GLY A 47 10.40 21.64 2.13
C GLY A 47 10.54 23.16 2.16
N SER A 48 9.59 23.86 2.79
CA SER A 48 9.65 25.32 2.98
C SER A 48 10.86 25.74 3.82
N ALA A 49 11.13 25.05 4.92
CA ALA A 49 12.29 25.32 5.76
C ALA A 49 13.61 25.09 5.02
N LEU A 50 13.71 24.06 4.18
CA LEU A 50 14.87 23.83 3.32
C LEU A 50 15.08 25.00 2.35
N LEU A 51 14.01 25.53 1.73
CA LEU A 51 14.12 26.69 0.83
C LEU A 51 14.53 27.97 1.56
N ILE A 52 14.07 28.18 2.79
CA ILE A 52 14.32 29.40 3.56
C ILE A 52 15.72 29.39 4.19
N PHE A 53 16.13 28.27 4.79
CA PHE A 53 17.33 28.19 5.63
C PHE A 53 18.55 27.60 4.90
N THR A 54 18.43 27.24 3.63
CA THR A 54 19.55 26.68 2.85
C THR A 54 19.66 27.36 1.49
N ASN A 55 20.84 27.28 0.86
CA ASN A 55 21.11 27.88 -0.45
C ASN A 55 20.60 27.02 -1.62
N VAL A 56 19.44 26.37 -1.45
CA VAL A 56 18.83 25.57 -2.52
C VAL A 56 18.22 26.51 -3.56
N ASP A 57 18.61 26.30 -4.82
CA ASP A 57 18.00 26.98 -5.96
C ASP A 57 16.65 26.33 -6.32
N ALA A 58 15.56 27.00 -5.96
CA ALA A 58 14.19 26.54 -6.23
C ALA A 58 13.95 26.25 -7.72
N GLY A 59 14.57 27.01 -8.63
CA GLY A 59 14.42 26.82 -10.07
C GLY A 59 15.03 25.52 -10.61
N LYS A 60 15.93 24.90 -9.83
CA LYS A 60 16.54 23.60 -10.17
C LYS A 60 15.74 22.41 -9.64
N ILE A 61 14.86 22.59 -8.66
CA ILE A 61 14.09 21.48 -8.06
C ILE A 61 13.24 20.79 -9.11
N GLY A 62 12.42 21.54 -9.84
CA GLY A 62 11.54 20.98 -10.88
C GLY A 62 12.28 20.38 -12.10
N LYS A 63 13.56 20.71 -12.26
CA LYS A 63 14.38 20.28 -13.40
C LYS A 63 15.25 19.07 -13.09
N ASN A 64 15.42 18.72 -11.81
CA ASN A 64 16.26 17.59 -11.42
C ASN A 64 15.57 16.25 -11.73
N GLU A 65 16.38 15.20 -11.90
CA GLU A 65 15.90 13.86 -12.27
C GLU A 65 15.01 13.23 -11.21
N ILE A 66 15.27 13.50 -9.92
CA ILE A 66 14.50 12.94 -8.80
C ILE A 66 13.06 13.48 -8.84
N PHE A 67 12.88 14.79 -9.01
CA PHE A 67 11.56 15.41 -9.09
C PHE A 67 10.81 14.95 -10.33
N ARG A 68 11.47 14.92 -11.51
CA ARG A 68 10.85 14.41 -12.74
C ARG A 68 10.41 12.95 -12.60
N SER A 69 11.29 12.09 -12.09
CA SER A 69 10.97 10.67 -11.84
C SER A 69 9.82 10.52 -10.85
N GLY A 70 9.84 11.29 -9.74
CA GLY A 70 8.78 11.31 -8.74
C GLY A 70 7.43 11.75 -9.29
N MET A 71 7.40 12.79 -10.12
CA MET A 71 6.16 13.27 -10.75
C MET A 71 5.58 12.27 -11.75
N ILE A 72 6.43 11.61 -12.54
CA ILE A 72 6.00 10.54 -13.46
C ILE A 72 5.39 9.38 -12.65
N ALA A 73 6.07 8.96 -11.58
CA ALA A 73 5.59 7.90 -10.70
C ALA A 73 4.26 8.27 -10.03
N LEU A 74 4.10 9.52 -9.56
CA LEU A 74 2.86 10.00 -8.94
C LEU A 74 1.69 9.91 -9.91
N VAL A 75 1.84 10.42 -11.14
CA VAL A 75 0.78 10.38 -12.16
C VAL A 75 0.45 8.93 -12.54
N ALA A 76 1.45 8.06 -12.67
CA ALA A 76 1.25 6.65 -12.98
C ALA A 76 0.47 5.93 -11.87
N VAL A 77 0.85 6.10 -10.60
CA VAL A 77 0.17 5.47 -9.46
C VAL A 77 -1.25 6.00 -9.29
N PHE A 78 -1.44 7.32 -9.43
CA PHE A 78 -2.76 7.93 -9.34
C PHE A 78 -3.68 7.46 -10.48
N GLY A 79 -3.19 7.43 -11.71
CA GLY A 79 -3.95 6.97 -12.88
C GLY A 79 -4.41 5.52 -12.74
N ILE A 80 -3.53 4.61 -12.29
CA ILE A 80 -3.89 3.21 -12.05
C ILE A 80 -4.93 3.10 -10.92
N SER A 81 -4.74 3.82 -9.82
CA SER A 81 -5.67 3.81 -8.69
C SER A 81 -7.06 4.31 -9.09
N TRP A 82 -7.13 5.38 -9.89
CA TRP A 82 -8.40 5.93 -10.37
C TRP A 82 -9.09 5.01 -11.39
N MET A 83 -8.34 4.42 -12.32
CA MET A 83 -8.89 3.43 -13.24
C MET A 83 -9.44 2.21 -12.50
N ALA A 84 -8.71 1.71 -11.50
CA ALA A 84 -9.16 0.60 -10.65
C ALA A 84 -10.44 0.98 -9.90
N ASP A 85 -10.47 2.15 -9.26
CA ASP A 85 -11.64 2.65 -8.52
C ASP A 85 -12.87 2.80 -9.42
N THR A 86 -12.73 3.35 -10.63
CA THR A 86 -13.86 3.47 -11.57
C THR A 86 -14.36 2.12 -12.07
N MET A 87 -13.46 1.18 -12.39
CA MET A 87 -13.83 -0.18 -12.79
C MET A 87 -14.51 -0.94 -11.64
N PHE A 88 -14.01 -0.82 -10.41
CA PHE A 88 -14.64 -1.45 -9.26
C PHE A 88 -15.99 -0.81 -8.95
N ALA A 89 -16.10 0.51 -8.96
CA ALA A 89 -17.35 1.21 -8.67
C ALA A 89 -18.49 0.76 -9.60
N VAL A 90 -18.22 0.63 -10.90
CA VAL A 90 -19.26 0.22 -11.86
C VAL A 90 -19.61 -1.27 -11.77
N HIS A 91 -18.66 -2.13 -11.37
CA HIS A 91 -18.86 -3.58 -11.24
C HIS A 91 -19.20 -4.02 -9.81
N THR A 92 -19.25 -3.11 -8.84
CA THR A 92 -19.53 -3.41 -7.43
C THR A 92 -20.81 -4.22 -7.23
N PRO A 93 -21.95 -3.90 -7.89
CA PRO A 93 -23.17 -4.71 -7.77
C PRO A 93 -22.98 -6.15 -8.26
N MET A 94 -22.32 -6.34 -9.41
CA MET A 94 -22.01 -7.66 -9.96
C MET A 94 -21.05 -8.44 -9.04
N MET A 95 -20.01 -7.79 -8.52
CA MET A 95 -19.09 -8.42 -7.58
C MET A 95 -19.79 -8.81 -6.28
N LYS A 96 -20.74 -8.00 -5.80
CA LYS A 96 -21.55 -8.33 -4.61
C LYS A 96 -22.36 -9.60 -4.81
N GLU A 97 -23.01 -9.74 -5.96
CA GLU A 97 -23.84 -10.89 -6.31
C GLU A 97 -22.99 -12.15 -6.59
N ALA A 98 -21.89 -12.01 -7.31
CA ALA A 98 -21.04 -13.14 -7.69
C ALA A 98 -20.11 -13.62 -6.57
N LEU A 99 -19.66 -12.73 -5.68
CA LEU A 99 -18.55 -13.02 -4.76
C LEU A 99 -18.94 -12.83 -3.28
N GLY A 100 -20.00 -12.09 -2.97
CA GLY A 100 -20.42 -11.83 -1.60
C GLY A 100 -20.74 -13.10 -0.82
N ASP A 101 -21.52 -14.00 -1.42
CA ASP A 101 -21.89 -15.28 -0.80
C ASP A 101 -20.71 -16.26 -0.75
N ILE A 102 -19.81 -16.21 -1.75
CA ILE A 102 -18.60 -17.03 -1.78
C ILE A 102 -17.67 -16.65 -0.63
N VAL A 103 -17.39 -15.35 -0.43
CA VAL A 103 -16.49 -14.91 0.66
C VAL A 103 -17.11 -15.18 2.03
N LYS A 104 -18.43 -15.03 2.18
CA LYS A 104 -19.12 -15.40 3.44
C LYS A 104 -19.03 -16.90 3.73
N ALA A 105 -19.22 -17.74 2.72
CA ALA A 105 -19.13 -19.19 2.87
C ALA A 105 -17.68 -19.68 3.02
N GLN A 106 -16.73 -19.00 2.36
CA GLN A 106 -15.33 -19.40 2.23
C GLN A 106 -14.41 -18.16 2.41
N PRO A 107 -14.14 -17.71 3.65
CA PRO A 107 -13.46 -16.45 3.89
C PRO A 107 -12.04 -16.34 3.31
N TRP A 108 -11.34 -17.46 3.13
CA TRP A 108 -10.00 -17.50 2.50
C TRP A 108 -10.00 -17.03 1.05
N THR A 109 -11.14 -17.06 0.36
CA THR A 109 -11.26 -16.56 -1.03
C THR A 109 -10.98 -15.06 -1.12
N TYR A 110 -11.21 -14.30 -0.03
CA TYR A 110 -10.83 -12.89 0.07
C TYR A 110 -9.33 -12.68 -0.18
N ALA A 111 -8.46 -13.54 0.38
CA ALA A 111 -7.02 -13.45 0.19
C ALA A 111 -6.62 -13.60 -1.28
N ILE A 112 -7.25 -14.53 -2.00
CA ILE A 112 -6.97 -14.74 -3.43
C ILE A 112 -7.40 -13.52 -4.24
N MET A 113 -8.58 -12.98 -3.96
CA MET A 113 -9.06 -11.78 -4.64
C MET A 113 -8.13 -10.60 -4.41
N LEU A 114 -7.75 -10.33 -3.16
CA LEU A 114 -6.84 -9.25 -2.81
C LEU A 114 -5.45 -9.43 -3.45
N LEU A 115 -4.96 -10.67 -3.54
CA LEU A 115 -3.68 -11.00 -4.18
C LEU A 115 -3.70 -10.70 -5.69
N LEU A 116 -4.78 -11.09 -6.37
CA LEU A 116 -4.96 -10.83 -7.80
C LEU A 116 -5.10 -9.32 -8.08
N ILE A 117 -5.96 -8.64 -7.31
CA ILE A 117 -6.18 -7.19 -7.44
C ILE A 117 -4.87 -6.44 -7.20
N SER A 118 -4.16 -6.79 -6.12
CA SER A 118 -2.84 -6.24 -5.82
C SER A 118 -1.88 -6.37 -7.00
N LYS A 119 -1.85 -7.54 -7.64
CA LYS A 119 -0.95 -7.77 -8.75
C LYS A 119 -1.29 -6.92 -9.97
N PHE A 120 -2.57 -6.80 -10.32
CA PHE A 120 -3.00 -6.00 -11.47
C PHE A 120 -2.85 -4.49 -11.22
N VAL A 121 -3.07 -4.03 -9.98
CA VAL A 121 -2.90 -2.63 -9.58
C VAL A 121 -1.42 -2.28 -9.39
N ASN A 122 -0.56 -3.27 -9.12
CA ASN A 122 0.87 -3.08 -8.89
C ASN A 122 1.16 -2.00 -7.80
N SER A 123 0.28 -1.86 -6.78
CA SER A 123 0.47 -1.00 -5.58
C SER A 123 -0.34 -1.49 -4.37
N GLN A 124 0.31 -1.63 -3.18
CA GLN A 124 -0.32 -2.30 -2.02
C GLN A 124 -1.39 -1.41 -1.42
N ALA A 125 -0.98 -0.16 -1.24
CA ALA A 125 -1.83 0.91 -0.76
C ALA A 125 -3.01 1.12 -1.71
N ALA A 126 -2.78 1.15 -3.03
CA ALA A 126 -3.86 1.33 -3.99
C ALA A 126 -4.82 0.13 -4.02
N ALA A 127 -4.30 -1.09 -3.93
CA ALA A 127 -5.13 -2.30 -3.88
C ALA A 127 -6.00 -2.35 -2.63
N ILE A 128 -5.44 -2.03 -1.46
CA ILE A 128 -6.20 -1.92 -0.21
C ILE A 128 -7.23 -0.78 -0.29
N ALA A 129 -6.80 0.40 -0.73
CA ALA A 129 -7.67 1.58 -0.83
C ALA A 129 -8.87 1.35 -1.75
N ALA A 130 -8.68 0.59 -2.84
CA ALA A 130 -9.76 0.25 -3.77
C ALA A 130 -10.62 -0.92 -3.26
N PHE A 131 -10.00 -2.01 -2.79
CA PHE A 131 -10.74 -3.26 -2.53
C PHE A 131 -11.38 -3.34 -1.14
N VAL A 132 -10.78 -2.73 -0.11
CA VAL A 132 -11.33 -2.81 1.26
C VAL A 132 -12.71 -2.13 1.37
N PRO A 133 -12.94 -0.90 0.85
CA PRO A 133 -14.28 -0.29 0.88
C PRO A 133 -15.33 -1.15 0.17
N LEU A 134 -14.96 -1.75 -0.96
CA LEU A 134 -15.82 -2.69 -1.69
C LEU A 134 -16.16 -3.92 -0.84
N ALA A 135 -15.15 -4.57 -0.27
CA ALA A 135 -15.31 -5.77 0.56
C ALA A 135 -16.25 -5.52 1.76
N LEU A 136 -16.09 -4.37 2.42
CA LEU A 136 -17.00 -3.93 3.48
C LEU A 136 -18.43 -3.72 2.94
N GLY A 137 -18.57 -3.10 1.76
CA GLY A 137 -19.88 -2.85 1.12
C GLY A 137 -20.66 -4.12 0.72
N ILE A 138 -19.96 -5.24 0.51
CA ILE A 138 -20.56 -6.56 0.22
C ILE A 138 -20.75 -7.43 1.48
N GLY A 139 -20.32 -6.93 2.65
CA GLY A 139 -20.51 -7.57 3.95
C GLY A 139 -19.41 -8.54 4.36
N VAL A 140 -18.18 -8.36 3.86
CA VAL A 140 -17.01 -9.06 4.40
C VAL A 140 -16.72 -8.54 5.80
N GLU A 141 -16.52 -9.45 6.75
CA GLU A 141 -16.21 -9.10 8.13
C GLU A 141 -14.84 -8.40 8.23
N PRO A 142 -14.72 -7.28 8.97
CA PRO A 142 -13.44 -6.58 9.13
C PRO A 142 -12.31 -7.48 9.64
N GLY A 143 -12.61 -8.46 10.48
CA GLY A 143 -11.64 -9.44 10.96
C GLY A 143 -11.00 -10.26 9.84
N ILE A 144 -11.78 -10.65 8.82
CA ILE A 144 -11.28 -11.34 7.61
C ILE A 144 -10.35 -10.44 6.80
N ILE A 145 -10.70 -9.17 6.65
CA ILE A 145 -9.88 -8.19 5.94
C ILE A 145 -8.52 -8.02 6.61
N VAL A 146 -8.51 -7.89 7.94
CA VAL A 146 -7.28 -7.77 8.73
C VAL A 146 -6.47 -9.08 8.70
N ALA A 147 -7.12 -10.22 8.88
CA ALA A 147 -6.49 -11.55 8.85
C ALA A 147 -5.70 -11.81 7.57
N PHE A 148 -6.22 -11.33 6.43
CA PHE A 148 -5.63 -11.56 5.11
C PHE A 148 -4.97 -10.31 4.51
N ALA A 149 -4.67 -9.29 5.32
CA ALA A 149 -4.07 -8.05 4.83
C ALA A 149 -2.76 -8.28 4.05
N ALA A 150 -1.96 -9.29 4.45
CA ALA A 150 -0.73 -9.67 3.76
C ALA A 150 -0.93 -10.15 2.32
N ALA A 151 -2.14 -10.58 1.94
CA ALA A 151 -2.46 -10.93 0.56
C ALA A 151 -2.40 -9.72 -0.38
N CYS A 152 -2.37 -8.49 0.15
CA CYS A 152 -2.11 -7.31 -0.67
C CYS A 152 -0.67 -7.31 -1.24
N TYR A 153 0.20 -8.26 -0.87
CA TYR A 153 1.54 -8.41 -1.43
C TYR A 153 1.58 -9.31 -2.68
N GLY A 154 0.99 -8.87 -3.81
CA GLY A 154 0.94 -9.65 -5.07
C GLY A 154 2.01 -9.33 -6.11
N TYR A 155 2.82 -8.29 -5.89
CA TYR A 155 3.84 -7.74 -6.82
C TYR A 155 4.72 -8.83 -7.40
N TYR A 156 5.18 -9.73 -6.52
CA TYR A 156 6.14 -10.76 -6.89
C TYR A 156 5.62 -11.69 -7.98
N ILE A 157 4.31 -11.82 -8.22
CA ILE A 157 3.77 -12.78 -9.21
C ILE A 157 4.21 -12.45 -10.65
N LEU A 158 4.39 -11.16 -10.98
CA LEU A 158 5.11 -10.75 -12.18
C LEU A 158 6.21 -9.77 -11.74
N PRO A 159 7.50 -10.05 -11.98
CA PRO A 159 8.61 -9.28 -11.44
C PRO A 159 8.82 -7.98 -12.23
N THR A 160 7.78 -7.14 -12.26
CA THR A 160 7.70 -5.87 -12.98
C THR A 160 7.99 -4.69 -12.06
N TYR A 161 8.14 -4.92 -10.75
CA TYR A 161 8.40 -3.86 -9.80
C TYR A 161 9.88 -3.46 -9.83
N PRO A 162 10.23 -2.16 -9.77
CA PRO A 162 11.63 -1.72 -9.88
C PRO A 162 12.57 -2.38 -8.85
N SER A 163 12.08 -2.67 -7.64
CA SER A 163 12.89 -3.38 -6.63
C SER A 163 13.24 -4.81 -7.04
N ASP A 164 12.36 -5.51 -7.75
CA ASP A 164 12.59 -6.89 -8.19
C ASP A 164 13.68 -6.90 -9.26
N LEU A 165 13.58 -5.97 -10.23
CA LEU A 165 14.58 -5.79 -11.28
C LEU A 165 15.93 -5.34 -10.71
N ALA A 166 15.93 -4.40 -9.76
CA ALA A 166 17.15 -3.98 -9.08
C ALA A 166 17.80 -5.14 -8.31
N THR A 167 17.00 -5.99 -7.65
CA THR A 167 17.50 -7.16 -6.92
C THR A 167 18.19 -8.13 -7.87
N ILE A 168 17.61 -8.42 -9.03
CA ILE A 168 18.26 -9.25 -10.07
C ILE A 168 19.59 -8.63 -10.52
N GLN A 169 19.63 -7.32 -10.76
CA GLN A 169 20.84 -6.64 -11.24
C GLN A 169 21.95 -6.56 -10.17
N PHE A 170 21.58 -6.47 -8.89
CA PHE A 170 22.54 -6.44 -7.79
C PHE A 170 22.99 -7.82 -7.34
N ASP A 171 22.28 -8.89 -7.71
CA ASP A 171 22.64 -10.24 -7.34
C ASP A 171 23.87 -10.76 -8.11
N ARG A 172 25.04 -10.64 -7.49
CA ARG A 172 26.31 -11.14 -8.02
C ARG A 172 26.41 -12.66 -8.04
N SER A 173 25.55 -13.38 -7.31
CA SER A 173 25.55 -14.85 -7.28
C SER A 173 24.86 -15.48 -8.51
N GLY A 174 24.03 -14.70 -9.22
CA GLY A 174 23.23 -15.18 -10.35
C GLY A 174 22.07 -16.09 -9.95
N THR A 175 21.78 -16.24 -8.65
CA THR A 175 20.70 -17.12 -8.16
C THR A 175 19.32 -16.48 -8.31
N THR A 176 19.27 -15.15 -8.38
CA THR A 176 18.08 -14.33 -8.62
C THR A 176 17.97 -13.99 -10.09
N HIS A 177 17.01 -14.59 -10.79
CA HIS A 177 16.84 -14.38 -12.23
C HIS A 177 15.39 -14.57 -12.66
N ILE A 178 15.10 -14.09 -13.88
CA ILE A 178 13.88 -14.44 -14.62
C ILE A 178 14.28 -15.53 -15.61
N GLY A 179 13.60 -16.66 -15.55
CA GLY A 179 13.78 -17.79 -16.45
C GLY A 179 13.08 -17.58 -17.80
N ARG A 180 12.67 -18.68 -18.44
CA ARG A 180 12.07 -18.64 -19.78
C ARG A 180 10.75 -17.85 -19.86
N PHE A 181 9.98 -17.82 -18.78
CA PHE A 181 8.69 -17.13 -18.71
C PHE A 181 8.73 -16.06 -17.63
N VAL A 182 7.95 -14.98 -17.80
CA VAL A 182 7.89 -13.86 -16.84
C VAL A 182 7.44 -14.32 -15.46
N ILE A 183 6.61 -15.36 -15.37
CA ILE A 183 6.15 -15.98 -14.12
C ILE A 183 7.15 -17.01 -13.54
N ASN A 184 8.19 -17.37 -14.28
CA ASN A 184 9.21 -18.32 -13.84
C ASN A 184 10.42 -17.52 -13.35
N HIS A 185 10.42 -17.10 -12.09
CA HIS A 185 11.51 -16.31 -11.51
C HIS A 185 11.70 -16.64 -10.02
N SER A 186 12.87 -16.27 -9.50
CA SER A 186 13.31 -16.63 -8.14
C SER A 186 12.41 -16.11 -7.01
N PHE A 187 11.58 -15.08 -7.26
CA PHE A 187 10.68 -14.50 -6.26
C PHE A 187 9.36 -15.25 -6.04
N ILE A 188 8.93 -16.15 -6.94
CA ILE A 188 7.63 -16.84 -6.80
C ILE A 188 7.55 -17.62 -5.49
N LEU A 189 8.54 -18.48 -5.24
CA LEU A 189 8.49 -19.38 -4.09
C LEU A 189 8.61 -18.62 -2.76
N PRO A 190 9.58 -17.69 -2.56
CA PRO A 190 9.62 -16.87 -1.34
C PRO A 190 8.37 -16.01 -1.15
N GLY A 191 7.84 -15.41 -2.22
CA GLY A 191 6.64 -14.59 -2.17
C GLY A 191 5.40 -15.40 -1.76
N LEU A 192 5.20 -16.57 -2.37
CA LEU A 192 4.10 -17.48 -2.01
C LEU A 192 4.21 -17.93 -0.56
N ILE A 193 5.39 -18.37 -0.12
CA ILE A 193 5.61 -18.81 1.27
C ILE A 193 5.31 -17.66 2.23
N GLY A 194 5.83 -16.46 1.96
CA GLY A 194 5.64 -15.29 2.81
C GLY A 194 4.17 -14.87 2.93
N VAL A 195 3.47 -14.75 1.80
CA VAL A 195 2.04 -14.39 1.79
C VAL A 195 1.20 -15.49 2.43
N PHE A 196 1.42 -16.75 2.05
CA PHE A 196 0.65 -17.87 2.55
C PHE A 196 0.80 -18.01 4.07
N SER A 197 2.03 -18.05 4.59
CA SER A 197 2.28 -18.16 6.02
C SER A 197 1.71 -16.97 6.80
N SER A 198 1.83 -15.75 6.27
CA SER A 198 1.26 -14.54 6.89
C SER A 198 -0.27 -14.59 6.94
N CYS A 199 -0.92 -15.03 5.86
CA CYS A 199 -2.37 -15.19 5.81
C CYS A 199 -2.88 -16.28 6.77
N VAL A 200 -2.19 -17.43 6.85
CA VAL A 200 -2.53 -18.51 7.78
C VAL A 200 -2.37 -18.04 9.23
N ALA A 201 -1.26 -17.39 9.55
CA ALA A 201 -1.01 -16.84 10.88
C ALA A 201 -2.01 -15.75 11.24
N GLY A 202 -2.27 -14.81 10.31
CA GLY A 202 -3.24 -13.73 10.49
C GLY A 202 -4.66 -14.25 10.74
N TYR A 203 -5.09 -15.27 10.00
CA TYR A 203 -6.37 -15.92 10.23
C TYR A 203 -6.45 -16.63 11.59
N ALA A 204 -5.41 -17.37 11.98
CA ALA A 204 -5.35 -18.02 13.28
C ALA A 204 -5.40 -16.99 14.43
N LEU A 205 -4.64 -15.89 14.31
CA LEU A 205 -4.63 -14.81 15.29
C LEU A 205 -5.98 -14.10 15.39
N ALA A 206 -6.62 -13.80 14.25
CA ALA A 206 -7.94 -13.18 14.24
C ALA A 206 -8.98 -14.06 14.94
N LYS A 207 -8.93 -15.39 14.73
CA LYS A 207 -9.82 -16.34 15.40
C LYS A 207 -9.57 -16.43 16.90
N ILE A 208 -8.30 -16.47 17.32
CA ILE A 208 -7.93 -16.51 18.75
C ILE A 208 -8.35 -15.22 19.46
N ALA A 209 -8.22 -14.08 18.78
CA ALA A 209 -8.63 -12.77 19.30
C ALA A 209 -10.16 -12.54 19.28
N GLY A 210 -10.94 -13.44 18.67
CA GLY A 210 -12.40 -13.32 18.56
C GLY A 210 -12.84 -12.23 17.56
N TYR A 211 -12.03 -11.93 16.56
CA TYR A 211 -12.39 -11.02 15.46
C TYR A 211 -13.17 -11.70 14.33
N ILE A 212 -13.15 -13.04 14.29
CA ILE A 212 -13.84 -13.96 13.38
C ILE A 212 -14.10 -15.28 14.11
#